data_AF-A0A0M8Z658-F1
#
_entry.id   AF-A0A0M8Z658-F1
#
_cell.length_a   1.000
_cell.length_b   1.000
_cell.length_c   1.000
_cell.angle_alpha   90.00
_cell.angle_beta   90.00
_cell.angle_gamma   90.00
#
_symmetry.space_group_name_H-M   'P 1'
#
loop_
_entity.id
_entity.type
_entity.pdbx_description
1 polymer ?
#
loop_
_entity_poly.entity_id
_entity_poly.type
_entity_poly.pdbx_seq_one_letter_code
_entity_poly.pdbx_strand_id
1 'polypeptide(L)'
;TSGMGLSAFVLFSSVAGVLGSPGQASYAAANAFMDAFAVYRRGLGLPAQSLAWGPWAAESGGMTGSLGEVERSRMVRGGLRPLASGEGLALFDAVVGSAGPALVVPARFDLSALRARGAELEPVYRALVPRSRT
;
A
#
# COMPACT_ATOMS: atom_id res chain seq x y z
N THR A 1 -13.52 -17.83 10.74
CA THR A 1 -12.70 -17.25 11.81
C THR A 1 -13.46 -16.38 12.81
N SER A 2 -14.77 -16.14 12.65
CA SER A 2 -15.54 -15.51 13.73
C SER A 2 -15.58 -16.42 14.96
N GLY A 3 -15.52 -15.83 16.16
CA GLY A 3 -15.54 -16.58 17.42
C GLY A 3 -14.23 -17.28 17.82
N MET A 4 -13.16 -17.18 17.02
CA MET A 4 -11.88 -17.86 17.30
C MET A 4 -10.93 -17.07 18.22
N GLY A 5 -11.35 -15.90 18.75
CA GLY A 5 -10.53 -15.10 19.67
C GLY A 5 -9.18 -14.65 19.08
N LEU A 6 -9.13 -14.35 17.77
CA LEU A 6 -7.88 -13.94 17.11
C LEU A 6 -7.31 -12.67 17.74
N SER A 7 -6.00 -12.64 17.98
CA SER A 7 -5.28 -11.41 18.36
C SER A 7 -5.09 -10.47 17.17
N ALA A 8 -5.00 -11.02 15.95
CA ALA A 8 -4.89 -10.26 14.72
C ALA A 8 -5.51 -11.02 13.54
N PHE A 9 -5.96 -10.27 12.53
CA PHE A 9 -6.36 -10.80 11.22
C PHE A 9 -5.81 -9.83 10.18
N VAL A 10 -4.76 -10.23 9.48
CA VAL A 10 -4.00 -9.32 8.60
C VAL A 10 -4.15 -9.76 7.15
N LEU A 11 -4.60 -8.84 6.30
CA LEU A 11 -4.73 -9.01 4.85
C LEU A 11 -3.57 -8.31 4.16
N PHE A 12 -2.89 -9.05 3.29
CA PHE A 12 -1.82 -8.50 2.46
C PHE A 12 -2.45 -8.04 1.15
N SER A 13 -2.79 -6.75 1.12
CA SER A 13 -3.32 -6.05 -0.04
C SER A 13 -2.19 -5.36 -0.82
N SER A 14 -2.54 -4.58 -1.82
CA SER A 14 -1.62 -3.82 -2.65
C SER A 14 -2.10 -2.40 -2.83
N VAL A 15 -1.15 -1.47 -2.88
CA VAL A 15 -1.40 -0.08 -3.26
C VAL A 15 -2.12 0.06 -4.61
N ALA A 16 -2.06 -0.97 -5.48
CA ALA A 16 -2.84 -1.02 -6.72
C ALA A 16 -4.37 -0.98 -6.49
N GLY A 17 -4.87 -1.47 -5.36
CA GLY A 17 -6.29 -1.35 -4.98
C GLY A 17 -6.70 0.07 -4.54
N VAL A 18 -5.72 0.91 -4.16
CA VAL A 18 -5.95 2.28 -3.68
C VAL A 18 -5.70 3.31 -4.77
N LEU A 19 -4.58 3.18 -5.49
CA LEU A 19 -4.13 4.17 -6.49
C LEU A 19 -4.40 3.73 -7.93
N GLY A 20 -4.83 2.48 -8.13
CA GLY A 20 -4.91 1.85 -9.43
C GLY A 20 -3.55 1.38 -9.95
N SER A 21 -3.57 0.49 -10.94
CA SER A 21 -2.38 0.05 -11.66
C SER A 21 -2.78 -0.31 -13.10
N PRO A 22 -2.30 0.45 -14.12
CA PRO A 22 -2.63 0.18 -15.52
C PRO A 22 -2.31 -1.26 -15.92
N GLY A 23 -3.27 -1.94 -16.55
CA GLY A 23 -3.14 -3.35 -16.95
C GLY A 23 -3.41 -4.37 -15.84
N GLN A 24 -3.74 -3.93 -14.62
CA GLN A 24 -3.95 -4.79 -13.45
C GLN A 24 -5.35 -4.61 -12.82
N ALA A 25 -6.39 -4.38 -13.63
CA ALA A 25 -7.75 -4.10 -13.12
C ALA A 25 -8.30 -5.20 -12.21
N SER A 26 -8.20 -6.48 -12.60
CA SER A 26 -8.65 -7.61 -11.77
C SER A 26 -7.88 -7.71 -10.45
N TYR A 27 -6.58 -7.41 -10.49
CA TYR A 27 -5.73 -7.39 -9.29
C TYR A 27 -6.10 -6.22 -8.38
N ALA A 28 -6.28 -5.02 -8.91
CA ALA A 28 -6.74 -3.85 -8.16
C ALA A 28 -8.10 -4.10 -7.51
N ALA A 29 -9.06 -4.71 -8.22
CA ALA A 29 -10.39 -5.02 -7.68
C ALA A 29 -10.33 -6.02 -6.51
N ALA A 30 -9.52 -7.08 -6.63
CA ALA A 30 -9.33 -8.05 -5.56
C ALA A 30 -8.71 -7.42 -4.29
N ASN A 31 -7.74 -6.53 -4.47
CA ASN A 31 -7.10 -5.81 -3.36
C ASN A 31 -8.06 -4.80 -2.72
N ALA A 32 -8.82 -4.05 -3.51
CA ALA A 32 -9.86 -3.15 -3.00
C ALA A 32 -10.95 -3.89 -2.21
N PHE A 33 -11.30 -5.13 -2.61
CA PHE A 33 -12.18 -5.98 -1.82
C PHE A 33 -11.58 -6.32 -0.45
N MET A 34 -10.30 -6.72 -0.38
CA MET A 34 -9.64 -7.00 0.90
C MET A 34 -9.63 -5.78 1.82
N ASP A 35 -9.39 -4.59 1.24
CA ASP A 35 -9.41 -3.31 1.97
C ASP A 35 -10.79 -3.03 2.56
N ALA A 36 -11.84 -3.13 1.75
CA ALA A 36 -13.22 -2.95 2.20
C ALA A 36 -13.65 -4.04 3.20
N PHE A 37 -13.18 -5.27 3.03
CA PHE A 37 -13.48 -6.38 3.93
C PHE A 37 -12.87 -6.17 5.32
N ALA A 38 -11.67 -5.60 5.42
CA ALA A 38 -11.09 -5.24 6.72
C ALA A 38 -11.94 -4.19 7.44
N VAL A 39 -12.42 -3.17 6.74
CA VAL A 39 -13.34 -2.15 7.29
C VAL A 39 -14.63 -2.78 7.77
N TYR A 40 -15.28 -3.59 6.91
CA TYR A 40 -16.51 -4.31 7.24
C TYR A 40 -16.33 -5.18 8.49
N ARG A 41 -15.25 -5.97 8.54
CA ARG A 41 -14.96 -6.89 9.65
C ARG A 41 -14.74 -6.14 10.96
N ARG A 42 -14.04 -5.00 10.96
CA ARG A 42 -13.92 -4.15 12.15
C ARG A 42 -15.25 -3.53 12.56
N GLY A 43 -16.13 -3.22 11.61
CA GLY A 43 -17.50 -2.79 11.89
C GLY A 43 -18.32 -3.83 12.67
N LEU A 44 -17.94 -5.12 12.58
CA LEU A 44 -18.52 -6.21 13.38
C LEU A 44 -17.81 -6.43 14.72
N GLY A 45 -16.91 -5.54 15.14
CA GLY A 45 -16.11 -5.69 16.35
C GLY A 45 -15.03 -6.79 16.26
N LEU A 46 -14.76 -7.31 15.06
CA LEU A 46 -13.75 -8.35 14.85
C LEU A 46 -12.42 -7.72 14.43
N PRO A 47 -11.27 -8.30 14.84
CA PRO A 47 -9.96 -7.83 14.41
C PRO A 47 -9.84 -7.96 12.89
N ALA A 48 -9.32 -6.91 12.25
CA ALA A 48 -8.93 -6.91 10.84
C ALA A 48 -8.00 -5.73 10.53
N GLN A 49 -6.95 -5.97 9.77
CA GLN A 49 -6.03 -4.96 9.25
C GLN A 49 -5.70 -5.29 7.79
N SER A 50 -5.99 -4.40 6.86
CA SER A 50 -5.50 -4.49 5.48
C SER A 50 -4.25 -3.64 5.32
N LEU A 51 -3.21 -4.25 4.76
CA LEU A 51 -1.94 -3.61 4.44
C LEU A 51 -1.82 -3.52 2.93
N ALA A 52 -2.14 -2.36 2.35
CA ALA A 52 -2.04 -2.10 0.93
C ALA A 52 -0.58 -1.76 0.57
N TRP A 53 0.24 -2.81 0.44
CA TRP A 53 1.68 -2.68 0.28
C TRP A 53 2.08 -1.92 -0.99
N GLY A 54 3.05 -1.02 -0.84
CA GLY A 54 3.89 -0.58 -1.93
C GLY A 54 4.78 -1.72 -2.45
N PRO A 55 5.55 -1.51 -3.52
CA PRO A 55 6.44 -2.54 -4.03
C PRO A 55 7.49 -2.97 -3.02
N TRP A 56 7.77 -4.26 -3.00
CA TRP A 56 8.92 -4.83 -2.29
C TRP A 56 10.07 -5.04 -3.28
N ALA A 57 11.30 -4.85 -2.81
CA ALA A 57 12.50 -5.19 -3.57
C ALA A 57 12.52 -6.71 -3.81
N ALA A 58 12.75 -7.11 -5.05
CA ALA A 58 12.75 -8.51 -5.45
C ALA A 58 14.10 -9.19 -5.15
N GLU A 59 14.55 -9.12 -3.89
CA GLU A 59 15.85 -9.67 -3.45
C GLU A 59 15.94 -11.19 -3.68
N SER A 60 14.81 -11.90 -3.70
CA SER A 60 14.72 -13.36 -3.83
C SER A 60 13.50 -13.85 -4.64
N GLY A 61 12.91 -13.00 -5.47
CA GLY A 61 11.66 -13.28 -6.21
C GLY A 61 10.41 -12.62 -5.60
N GLY A 62 9.22 -13.03 -6.04
CA GLY A 62 7.93 -12.46 -5.59
C GLY A 62 7.15 -11.74 -6.69
N MET A 63 6.04 -11.07 -6.33
CA MET A 63 5.16 -10.40 -7.31
C MET A 63 5.86 -9.32 -8.16
N THR A 64 6.96 -8.75 -7.66
CA THR A 64 7.79 -7.78 -8.37
C THR A 64 9.01 -8.41 -9.06
N GLY A 65 9.25 -9.71 -8.87
CA GLY A 65 10.43 -10.42 -9.37
C GLY A 65 10.40 -10.71 -10.87
N SER A 66 9.22 -10.80 -11.48
CA SER A 66 9.05 -10.94 -12.93
C SER A 66 8.89 -9.60 -13.67
N LEU A 67 8.87 -8.47 -12.95
CA LEU A 67 8.76 -7.16 -13.57
C LEU A 67 10.05 -6.82 -14.31
N GLY A 68 9.92 -6.52 -15.60
CA GLY A 68 10.97 -5.95 -16.40
C GLY A 68 11.30 -4.52 -15.98
N GLU A 69 12.37 -3.99 -16.56
CA GLU A 69 12.88 -2.64 -16.27
C GLU A 69 11.84 -1.54 -16.57
N VAL A 70 10.99 -1.76 -17.58
CA VAL A 70 9.93 -0.83 -17.98
C VAL A 70 8.85 -0.72 -16.91
N GLU A 71 8.36 -1.84 -16.36
CA GLU A 71 7.34 -1.80 -15.29
C GLU A 71 7.92 -1.20 -14.01
N ARG A 72 9.16 -1.56 -13.66
CA ARG A 72 9.86 -1.00 -12.50
C ARG A 72 10.05 0.52 -12.63
N SER A 73 10.44 0.99 -13.83
CA SER A 73 10.58 2.42 -14.12
C SER A 73 9.25 3.17 -14.06
N ARG A 74 8.15 2.55 -14.51
CA ARG A 74 6.80 3.14 -14.39
C ARG A 74 6.40 3.30 -12.93
N MET A 75 6.70 2.34 -12.07
CA MET A 75 6.40 2.41 -10.64
C MET A 75 7.18 3.53 -9.94
N VAL A 76 8.48 3.68 -10.25
CA VAL A 76 9.30 4.78 -9.74
C VAL A 76 8.76 6.14 -10.22
N ARG A 77 8.36 6.26 -11.50
CA ARG A 77 7.69 7.46 -12.02
C ARG A 77 6.31 7.73 -11.39
N GLY A 78 5.69 6.70 -10.84
CA GLY A 78 4.46 6.78 -10.04
C GLY A 78 4.68 7.27 -8.61
N GLY A 79 5.93 7.59 -8.24
CA GLY A 79 6.26 8.13 -6.91
C GLY A 79 6.45 7.06 -5.84
N LEU A 80 6.64 5.79 -6.22
CA LEU A 80 6.88 4.68 -5.29
C LEU A 80 8.24 4.05 -5.51
N ARG A 81 8.98 3.82 -4.41
CA ARG A 81 10.24 3.08 -4.42
C ARG A 81 10.04 1.69 -3.80
N PRO A 82 10.78 0.66 -4.27
CA PRO A 82 10.77 -0.64 -3.61
C PRO A 82 11.22 -0.54 -2.15
N LEU A 83 10.50 -1.23 -1.27
CA LEU A 83 10.86 -1.46 0.14
C LEU A 83 11.88 -2.59 0.21
N ALA A 84 12.97 -2.39 0.95
CA ALA A 84 13.81 -3.52 1.36
C ALA A 84 13.04 -4.41 2.34
N SER A 85 13.40 -5.69 2.41
CA SER A 85 12.70 -6.68 3.26
C SER A 85 12.61 -6.24 4.73
N GLY A 86 13.71 -5.69 5.27
CA GLY A 86 13.74 -5.17 6.65
C GLY A 86 12.84 -3.94 6.86
N GLU A 87 12.74 -3.05 5.87
CA GLU A 87 11.82 -1.89 5.93
C GLU A 87 10.36 -2.35 5.92
N GLY A 88 10.03 -3.34 5.08
CA GLY A 88 8.70 -3.93 5.01
C GLY A 88 8.28 -4.60 6.32
N LEU A 89 9.16 -5.39 6.94
CA LEU A 89 8.88 -6.02 8.23
C LEU A 89 8.74 -5.01 9.37
N ALA A 90 9.59 -3.98 9.41
CA ALA A 90 9.45 -2.90 10.40
C ALA A 90 8.11 -2.15 10.29
N LEU A 91 7.62 -1.92 9.05
CA LEU A 91 6.31 -1.33 8.82
C LEU A 91 5.16 -2.28 9.23
N PHE A 92 5.32 -3.58 9.00
CA PHE A 92 4.34 -4.57 9.46
C PHE A 92 4.19 -4.51 10.98
N ASP A 93 5.30 -4.57 11.72
CA ASP A 93 5.30 -4.53 13.19
C ASP A 93 4.73 -3.21 13.73
N ALA A 94 4.96 -2.09 13.04
CA ALA A 94 4.42 -0.79 13.43
C ALA A 94 2.89 -0.69 13.27
N VAL A 95 2.30 -1.44 12.34
CA VAL A 95 0.87 -1.35 12.03
C VAL A 95 0.06 -2.43 12.75
N VAL A 96 0.56 -3.67 12.78
CA VAL A 96 -0.17 -4.81 13.34
C VAL A 96 -0.28 -4.68 14.86
N GLY A 97 -1.51 -4.66 15.36
CA GLY A 97 -1.79 -4.45 16.78
C GLY A 97 -1.95 -2.98 17.19
N SER A 98 -1.75 -2.03 16.28
CA SER A 98 -2.05 -0.62 16.53
C SER A 98 -3.57 -0.35 16.54
N ALA A 99 -4.01 0.69 17.27
CA ALA A 99 -5.39 1.16 17.24
C ALA A 99 -5.74 2.00 15.99
N GLY A 100 -4.90 1.93 14.94
CA GLY A 100 -4.98 2.74 13.73
C GLY A 100 -6.16 2.39 12.80
N PRO A 101 -6.19 2.96 11.59
CA PRO A 101 -7.23 2.67 10.58
C PRO A 101 -7.24 1.20 10.15
N ALA A 102 -8.39 0.67 9.71
CA ALA A 102 -8.50 -0.71 9.20
C ALA A 102 -7.67 -0.96 7.93
N LEU A 103 -7.40 0.10 7.15
CA LEU A 103 -6.59 0.10 5.93
C LEU A 103 -5.40 1.02 6.13
N VAL A 104 -4.19 0.52 5.89
CA VAL A 104 -2.96 1.30 5.89
C VAL A 104 -2.19 1.00 4.60
N VAL A 105 -1.54 2.02 4.03
CA VAL A 105 -0.66 1.92 2.85
C VAL A 105 0.80 1.96 3.30
N PRO A 106 1.41 0.83 3.69
CA PRO A 106 2.84 0.79 3.98
C PRO A 106 3.63 0.79 2.68
N ALA A 107 4.18 1.95 2.34
CA ALA A 107 4.90 2.17 1.10
C ALA A 107 5.99 3.24 1.25
N ARG A 108 7.04 3.12 0.44
CA ARG A 108 8.10 4.14 0.35
C ARG A 108 7.78 5.13 -0.77
N PHE A 109 7.25 6.29 -0.39
CA PHE A 109 6.97 7.37 -1.35
C PHE A 109 8.23 8.16 -1.68
N ASP A 110 8.46 8.42 -2.98
CA ASP A 110 9.43 9.39 -3.46
C ASP A 110 8.80 10.79 -3.45
N LEU A 111 8.81 11.43 -2.29
CA LEU A 111 8.18 12.74 -2.11
C LEU A 111 8.81 13.83 -3.00
N SER A 112 10.09 13.69 -3.35
CA SER A 112 10.76 14.62 -4.26
C SER A 112 10.26 14.45 -5.69
N ALA A 113 10.11 13.21 -6.17
CA ALA A 113 9.51 12.94 -7.48
C ALA A 113 8.04 13.38 -7.54
N LEU A 114 7.27 13.16 -6.47
CA LEU A 114 5.89 13.64 -6.37
C LEU A 114 5.81 15.17 -6.37
N ARG A 115 6.71 15.87 -5.66
CA ARG A 115 6.82 17.35 -5.69
C ARG A 115 7.07 17.88 -7.10
N ALA A 116 7.96 17.23 -7.85
CA ALA A 116 8.34 17.65 -9.19
C ALA A 116 7.18 17.64 -10.19
N ARG A 117 6.09 16.90 -9.92
CA ARG A 117 4.88 16.88 -10.77
C ARG A 117 4.06 18.17 -10.71
N GLY A 118 4.24 19.00 -9.70
CA GLY A 118 3.60 20.32 -9.62
C GLY A 118 2.08 20.26 -9.82
N ALA A 119 1.58 20.93 -10.86
CA ALA A 119 0.15 21.01 -11.17
C ALA A 119 -0.46 19.66 -11.65
N GLU A 120 0.36 18.75 -12.14
CA GLU A 120 -0.07 17.42 -12.62
C GLU A 120 -0.17 16.38 -11.50
N LEU A 121 0.17 16.76 -10.25
CA LEU A 121 0.09 15.85 -9.11
C LEU A 121 -1.36 15.44 -8.82
N GLU A 122 -1.59 14.13 -8.80
CA GLU A 122 -2.89 13.54 -8.53
C GLU A 122 -3.38 13.94 -7.12
N PRO A 123 -4.68 14.26 -6.94
CA PRO A 123 -5.22 14.76 -5.67
C PRO A 123 -4.89 13.89 -4.45
N VAL A 124 -4.85 12.56 -4.64
CA VAL A 124 -4.56 11.57 -3.61
C VAL A 124 -3.18 11.77 -2.95
N TYR A 125 -2.21 12.38 -3.65
CA TYR A 125 -0.87 12.62 -3.11
C TYR A 125 -0.68 13.98 -2.45
N ARG A 126 -1.64 14.92 -2.57
CA ARG A 126 -1.46 16.31 -2.12
C ARG A 126 -1.18 16.42 -0.63
N ALA A 127 -1.77 15.54 0.19
CA ALA A 127 -1.52 15.52 1.62
C ALA A 127 -0.08 15.08 1.98
N LEU A 128 0.56 14.28 1.13
CA LEU A 128 1.95 13.82 1.31
C LEU A 128 2.98 14.89 0.89
N VAL A 129 2.53 15.88 0.11
CA VAL A 129 3.36 16.91 -0.49
C VAL A 129 2.77 18.29 -0.20
N PRO A 130 2.93 18.82 1.02
CA PRO A 130 2.43 20.15 1.35
C PRO A 130 3.06 21.19 0.42
N ARG A 131 2.22 22.08 -0.13
CA ARG A 131 2.72 23.25 -0.86
C ARG A 131 3.53 24.11 0.11
N SER A 132 4.74 24.50 -0.27
CA SER A 132 5.49 25.50 0.49
C SER A 132 4.62 26.76 0.57
N ARG A 133 4.33 27.23 1.79
CA ARG A 133 3.68 28.53 1.96
C ARG A 133 4.71 29.60 1.57
N THR A 134 4.44 30.30 0.48
CA THR A 134 5.04 31.60 0.16
C THR A 134 4.50 32.67 1.08
#